data_AF-A0A6H5GF42-F1
#
_entry.id   AF-A0A6H5GF42-F1
#
_cell.length_a   1.000
_cell.length_b   1.000
_cell.length_c   1.000
_cell.angle_alpha   90.00
_cell.angle_beta   90.00
_cell.angle_gamma   90.00
#
_symmetry.space_group_name_H-M   'P 1'
#
loop_
_entity.id
_entity.type
_entity.pdbx_description
1 polymer ?
#
loop_
_entity_poly.entity_id
_entity_poly.type
_entity_poly.pdbx_seq_one_letter_code
_entity_poly.pdbx_strand_id
1 'polypeptide(L)'
;MAHSRSYEEQLHAWKTWRDATGPKLRSRFSRYVELANEAARLNGFRDAGEQERAAYGVDDFQSQISEVWSSLAPLYRQLHAYVRSRLRKHYAIPHRLGPTAPIPAQLLGNMWGQNWKNILDLVLPYPGKRRADVTSEMLRQGFTPLRMIQISEEFFTSLGLKPMPVDFWHKSLLERPTDRHVACKASAWDFCNRRDYRIKQCTEVAMDDLQTTHHEMTHIEYYLHYADLPYVFRDGANPAFHEAVADAVSLSVTTPKHMHRIGLLNNITDDYETDINFLLEMALDKVAYLPFAFIVDQVKFFDILENEFLKSDQNWLRKSGKKQFELARIRLGWKNNPVACVRAR
;
A
#
# COMPACT_ATOMS: atom_id res chain seq x y z
N MET A 1 -13.61 9.51 -2.69
CA MET A 1 -12.93 8.38 -3.38
C MET A 1 -13.40 7.03 -2.87
N ALA A 2 -13.32 6.75 -1.55
CA ALA A 2 -13.67 5.43 -1.02
C ALA A 2 -15.17 5.06 -1.13
N HIS A 3 -16.06 5.97 -0.71
CA HIS A 3 -17.50 5.64 -0.56
C HIS A 3 -18.40 6.10 -1.69
N SER A 4 -18.11 7.25 -2.32
CA SER A 4 -18.92 7.72 -3.45
C SER A 4 -18.93 6.71 -4.59
N ARG A 5 -20.08 6.60 -5.26
CA ARG A 5 -20.32 5.82 -6.49
C ARG A 5 -20.80 6.71 -7.64
N SER A 6 -20.68 8.03 -7.49
CA SER A 6 -20.99 9.01 -8.53
C SER A 6 -19.75 9.27 -9.37
N TYR A 7 -19.86 9.01 -10.68
CA TYR A 7 -18.75 9.23 -11.62
C TYR A 7 -18.25 10.68 -11.58
N GLU A 8 -19.18 11.65 -11.63
CA GLU A 8 -18.84 13.08 -11.67
C GLU A 8 -18.22 13.56 -10.36
N GLU A 9 -18.72 13.09 -9.21
CA GLU A 9 -18.15 13.44 -7.90
C GLU A 9 -16.73 12.89 -7.75
N GLN A 10 -16.52 11.62 -8.13
CA GLN A 10 -15.20 10.99 -8.09
C GLN A 10 -14.23 11.67 -9.05
N LEU A 11 -14.67 12.00 -10.27
CA LEU A 11 -13.86 12.72 -11.25
C LEU A 11 -13.49 14.11 -10.75
N HIS A 12 -14.46 14.84 -10.21
CA HIS A 12 -14.23 16.15 -9.62
C HIS A 12 -13.19 16.08 -8.50
N ALA A 13 -13.37 15.20 -7.51
CA ALA A 13 -12.43 15.05 -6.39
C ALA A 13 -11.03 14.66 -6.87
N TRP A 14 -10.92 13.69 -7.79
CA TRP A 14 -9.67 13.21 -8.35
C TRP A 14 -8.90 14.29 -9.10
N LYS A 15 -9.62 15.10 -9.89
CA LYS A 15 -9.06 16.18 -10.70
C LYS A 15 -8.67 17.38 -9.83
N THR A 16 -9.59 17.87 -9.00
CA THR A 16 -9.36 19.02 -8.12
C THR A 16 -8.18 18.79 -7.18
N TRP A 17 -8.02 17.58 -6.64
CA TRP A 17 -6.85 17.24 -5.83
C TRP A 17 -5.53 17.40 -6.60
N ARG A 18 -5.46 16.90 -7.84
CA ARG A 18 -4.27 16.98 -8.69
C ARG A 18 -3.97 18.40 -9.13
N ASP A 19 -5.00 19.17 -9.51
CA ASP A 19 -4.88 20.57 -9.92
C ASP A 19 -4.43 21.45 -8.73
N ALA A 20 -4.92 21.17 -7.52
CA ALA A 20 -4.58 21.94 -6.32
C ALA A 20 -3.18 21.65 -5.77
N THR A 21 -2.64 20.43 -5.98
CA THR A 21 -1.39 19.97 -5.35
C THR A 21 -0.24 19.82 -6.34
N GLY A 22 -0.47 19.17 -7.49
CA GLY A 22 0.57 18.81 -8.46
C GLY A 22 1.39 20.00 -8.97
N PRO A 23 0.76 21.07 -9.49
CA PRO A 23 1.47 22.24 -9.98
C PRO A 23 2.37 22.90 -8.94
N LYS A 24 1.92 22.97 -7.67
CA LYS A 24 2.66 23.58 -6.56
C LYS A 24 3.89 22.78 -6.14
N LEU A 25 3.84 21.45 -6.29
CA LEU A 25 4.93 20.56 -5.96
C LEU A 25 5.97 20.44 -7.08
N ARG A 26 5.58 20.72 -8.34
CA ARG A 26 6.43 20.49 -9.52
C ARG A 26 7.83 21.10 -9.39
N SER A 27 7.93 22.41 -9.14
CA SER A 27 9.23 23.09 -9.08
C SER A 27 10.08 22.63 -7.90
N ARG A 28 9.44 22.41 -6.74
CA ARG A 28 10.10 21.89 -5.54
C ARG A 28 10.62 20.47 -5.76
N PHE A 29 9.85 19.64 -6.44
CA PHE A 29 10.24 18.27 -6.76
C PHE A 29 11.37 18.22 -7.78
N SER A 30 11.35 19.07 -8.81
CA SER A 30 12.49 19.23 -9.72
C SER A 30 13.77 19.62 -8.98
N ARG A 31 13.69 20.59 -8.06
CA ARG A 31 14.86 21.00 -7.25
C ARG A 31 15.32 19.89 -6.30
N TYR A 32 14.39 19.14 -5.72
CA TYR A 32 14.72 17.97 -4.90
C TYR A 32 15.52 16.93 -5.69
N VAL A 33 15.10 16.61 -6.92
CA VAL A 33 15.81 15.63 -7.77
C VAL A 33 17.23 16.09 -8.09
N GLU A 34 17.43 17.38 -8.38
CA GLU A 34 18.77 17.93 -8.60
C GLU A 34 19.68 17.74 -7.37
N LEU A 35 19.18 18.12 -6.19
CA LEU A 35 19.93 18.04 -4.93
C LEU A 35 20.20 16.59 -4.53
N ALA A 36 19.23 15.69 -4.74
CA ALA A 36 19.40 14.26 -4.48
C ALA A 36 20.48 13.65 -5.38
N ASN A 37 20.46 13.97 -6.68
CA ASN A 37 21.49 13.51 -7.61
C ASN A 37 22.87 14.10 -7.33
N GLU A 38 22.95 15.37 -6.92
CA GLU A 38 24.20 16.00 -6.51
C GLU A 38 24.80 15.28 -5.29
N ALA A 39 23.98 15.04 -4.25
CA ALA A 39 24.40 14.29 -3.08
C ALA A 39 24.85 12.86 -3.42
N ALA A 40 24.12 12.15 -4.28
CA ALA A 40 24.47 10.80 -4.71
C ALA A 40 25.84 10.77 -5.41
N ARG A 41 26.10 11.72 -6.31
CA ARG A 41 27.38 11.86 -7.02
C ARG A 41 28.54 12.17 -6.09
N LEU A 42 28.33 13.02 -5.08
CA LEU A 42 29.33 13.28 -4.04
C LEU A 42 29.66 12.04 -3.20
N ASN A 43 28.76 11.05 -3.14
CA ASN A 43 28.97 9.78 -2.45
C ASN A 43 29.41 8.64 -3.39
N GLY A 44 29.78 8.95 -4.63
CA GLY A 44 30.33 7.97 -5.58
C GLY A 44 29.30 7.18 -6.40
N PHE A 45 28.01 7.51 -6.29
CA PHE A 45 26.96 6.96 -7.16
C PHE A 45 26.77 7.82 -8.42
N ARG A 46 26.24 7.25 -9.49
CA ARG A 46 25.89 7.94 -10.73
C ARG A 46 24.73 8.91 -10.55
N ASP A 47 23.71 8.45 -9.82
CA ASP A 47 22.45 9.15 -9.56
C ASP A 47 21.80 8.63 -8.26
N ALA A 48 20.81 9.36 -7.74
CA ALA A 48 20.13 8.95 -6.52
C ALA A 48 19.34 7.64 -6.67
N GLY A 49 18.97 7.27 -7.91
CA GLY A 49 18.29 6.00 -8.16
C GLY A 49 19.22 4.81 -7.98
N GLU A 50 20.48 4.91 -8.43
CA GLU A 50 21.51 3.91 -8.15
C GLU A 50 21.77 3.81 -6.64
N GLN A 51 21.89 4.93 -5.95
CA GLN A 51 22.07 4.95 -4.49
C GLN A 51 20.92 4.24 -3.75
N GLU A 52 19.67 4.51 -4.11
CA GLU A 52 18.51 3.84 -3.49
C GLU A 52 18.50 2.34 -3.79
N ARG A 53 18.86 1.92 -5.01
CA ARG A 53 18.91 0.49 -5.37
C ARG A 53 20.07 -0.25 -4.70
N ALA A 54 21.16 0.43 -4.38
CA ALA A 54 22.31 -0.17 -3.70
C ALA A 54 21.95 -0.77 -2.33
N ALA A 55 20.91 -0.25 -1.67
CA ALA A 55 20.41 -0.78 -0.40
C ALA A 55 19.88 -2.23 -0.50
N TYR A 56 19.59 -2.73 -1.71
CA TYR A 56 19.19 -4.12 -1.92
C TYR A 56 20.36 -5.07 -2.07
N GLY A 57 21.58 -4.58 -2.36
CA GLY A 57 22.76 -5.43 -2.57
C GLY A 57 22.63 -6.41 -3.74
N VAL A 58 21.86 -6.05 -4.77
CA VAL A 58 21.59 -6.88 -5.96
C VAL A 58 22.01 -6.14 -7.23
N ASP A 59 22.97 -6.68 -7.97
CA ASP A 59 23.52 -6.05 -9.17
C ASP A 59 22.50 -5.94 -10.32
N ASP A 60 21.70 -7.00 -10.54
CA ASP A 60 20.71 -7.10 -11.61
C ASP A 60 19.27 -6.81 -11.12
N PHE A 61 19.13 -5.96 -10.09
CA PHE A 61 17.87 -5.65 -9.43
C PHE A 61 16.70 -5.35 -10.39
N GLN A 62 16.95 -4.55 -11.44
CA GLN A 62 15.90 -4.20 -12.40
C GLN A 62 15.38 -5.41 -13.18
N SER A 63 16.27 -6.33 -13.55
CA SER A 63 15.94 -7.54 -14.29
C SER A 63 15.12 -8.49 -13.42
N GLN A 64 15.57 -8.74 -12.18
CA GLN A 64 14.86 -9.60 -11.24
C GLN A 64 13.45 -9.09 -10.94
N ILE A 65 13.28 -7.79 -10.65
CA ILE A 65 11.95 -7.22 -10.40
C ILE A 65 11.06 -7.29 -11.65
N SER A 66 11.63 -7.13 -12.85
CA SER A 66 10.89 -7.26 -14.10
C SER A 66 10.43 -8.70 -14.36
N GLU A 67 11.23 -9.69 -13.97
CA GLU A 67 10.89 -11.10 -14.05
C GLU A 67 9.77 -11.47 -13.06
N VAL A 68 9.87 -11.03 -11.81
CA VAL A 68 8.82 -11.19 -10.79
C VAL A 68 7.51 -10.56 -11.27
N TRP A 69 7.56 -9.36 -11.84
CA TRP A 69 6.35 -8.75 -12.41
C TRP A 69 5.78 -9.56 -13.58
N SER A 70 6.65 -10.06 -14.46
CA SER A 70 6.22 -10.84 -15.63
C SER A 70 5.49 -12.13 -15.24
N SER A 71 5.92 -12.79 -14.16
CA SER A 71 5.27 -13.99 -13.64
C SER A 71 3.91 -13.70 -12.98
N LEU A 72 3.75 -12.53 -12.35
CA LEU A 72 2.51 -12.12 -11.67
C LEU A 72 1.50 -11.40 -12.58
N ALA A 73 1.97 -10.82 -13.69
CA ALA A 73 1.16 -10.07 -14.64
C ALA A 73 -0.09 -10.83 -15.15
N PRO A 74 -0.05 -12.15 -15.45
CA PRO A 74 -1.25 -12.89 -15.86
C PRO A 74 -2.39 -12.80 -14.85
N LEU A 75 -2.10 -12.90 -13.54
CA LEU A 75 -3.11 -12.80 -12.48
C LEU A 75 -3.71 -11.39 -12.42
N TYR A 76 -2.86 -10.35 -12.48
CA TYR A 76 -3.32 -8.97 -12.53
C TYR A 76 -4.22 -8.69 -13.75
N ARG A 77 -3.88 -9.22 -14.94
CA ARG A 77 -4.69 -9.03 -16.15
C ARG A 77 -6.09 -9.64 -16.00
N GLN A 78 -6.21 -10.82 -15.37
CA GLN A 78 -7.50 -11.44 -15.08
C GLN A 78 -8.31 -10.61 -14.08
N LEU A 79 -7.68 -10.18 -12.97
CA LEU A 79 -8.30 -9.30 -11.98
C LEU A 79 -8.79 -7.99 -12.61
N HIS A 80 -7.93 -7.31 -13.37
CA HIS A 80 -8.26 -6.07 -14.05
C HIS A 80 -9.44 -6.26 -15.03
N ALA A 81 -9.44 -7.33 -15.83
CA ALA A 81 -10.54 -7.62 -16.76
C ALA A 81 -11.87 -7.89 -16.03
N TYR A 82 -11.83 -8.64 -14.93
CA TYR A 82 -12.99 -8.91 -14.08
C TYR A 82 -13.54 -7.61 -13.46
N VAL A 83 -12.68 -6.83 -12.78
CA VAL A 83 -13.06 -5.55 -12.16
C VAL A 83 -13.63 -4.59 -13.20
N ARG A 84 -12.97 -4.46 -14.37
CA ARG A 84 -13.50 -3.65 -15.47
C ARG A 84 -14.90 -4.09 -15.88
N SER A 85 -15.13 -5.39 -16.04
CA SER A 85 -16.45 -5.94 -16.40
C SER A 85 -17.52 -5.57 -15.37
N ARG A 86 -17.19 -5.64 -14.08
CA ARG A 86 -18.09 -5.26 -12.99
C ARG A 86 -18.37 -3.76 -12.95
N LEU A 87 -17.33 -2.92 -13.03
CA LEU A 87 -17.47 -1.46 -13.06
C LEU A 87 -18.27 -0.99 -14.28
N ARG A 88 -18.12 -1.66 -15.43
CA ARG A 88 -18.92 -1.40 -16.64
C ARG A 88 -20.42 -1.58 -16.41
N LYS A 89 -20.82 -2.57 -15.61
CA LYS A 89 -22.24 -2.79 -15.28
C LYS A 89 -22.79 -1.68 -14.39
N HIS A 90 -21.96 -1.13 -13.49
CA HIS A 90 -22.38 -0.10 -12.55
C HIS A 90 -22.38 1.32 -13.15
N TYR A 91 -21.27 1.73 -13.78
CA TYR A 91 -21.09 3.08 -14.35
C TYR A 91 -21.51 3.18 -15.83
N ALA A 92 -22.41 2.31 -16.30
CA ALA A 92 -22.94 2.39 -17.66
C ALA A 92 -23.75 3.69 -17.85
N ILE A 93 -23.75 4.22 -19.10
CA ILE A 93 -24.42 5.44 -19.62
C ILE A 93 -24.55 6.63 -18.62
N PRO A 94 -23.93 7.80 -18.89
CA PRO A 94 -23.37 8.23 -20.17
C PRO A 94 -21.87 7.94 -20.36
N HIS A 95 -21.13 7.61 -19.30
CA HIS A 95 -19.66 7.59 -19.32
C HIS A 95 -19.02 6.41 -20.09
N ARG A 96 -19.83 5.42 -20.51
CA ARG A 96 -19.49 4.29 -21.40
C ARG A 96 -18.05 3.77 -21.27
N LEU A 97 -17.80 2.97 -20.23
CA LEU A 97 -16.58 2.17 -20.11
C LEU A 97 -16.53 1.11 -21.24
N GLY A 98 -15.60 1.26 -22.19
CA GLY A 98 -15.43 0.30 -23.28
C GLY A 98 -14.98 -1.09 -22.81
N PRO A 99 -15.32 -2.18 -23.50
CA PRO A 99 -14.96 -3.55 -23.12
C PRO A 99 -13.43 -3.78 -23.08
N THR A 100 -12.70 -3.04 -23.91
CA THR A 100 -11.24 -3.10 -24.03
C THR A 100 -10.56 -1.84 -23.51
N ALA A 101 -11.33 -0.84 -23.11
CA ALA A 101 -10.80 0.41 -22.59
C ALA A 101 -10.10 0.16 -21.24
N PRO A 102 -9.13 1.01 -20.88
CA PRO A 102 -8.62 1.05 -19.52
C PRO A 102 -9.68 1.47 -18.50
N ILE A 103 -9.48 1.09 -17.25
CA ILE A 103 -10.32 1.57 -16.15
C ILE A 103 -9.92 3.02 -15.81
N PRO A 104 -10.85 3.98 -15.76
CA PRO A 104 -10.56 5.33 -15.28
C PRO A 104 -10.06 5.31 -13.83
N ALA A 105 -8.94 5.98 -13.57
CA ALA A 105 -8.21 5.88 -12.31
C ALA A 105 -9.02 6.33 -11.09
N GLN A 106 -10.01 7.22 -11.27
CA GLN A 106 -10.87 7.72 -10.20
C GLN A 106 -11.90 6.69 -9.69
N LEU A 107 -12.15 5.61 -10.43
CA LEU A 107 -13.20 4.63 -10.11
C LEU A 107 -12.71 3.46 -9.26
N LEU A 108 -11.46 3.49 -8.81
CA LEU A 108 -10.79 2.38 -8.13
C LEU A 108 -10.82 2.50 -6.60
N GLY A 109 -11.70 3.34 -6.04
CA GLY A 109 -11.91 3.47 -4.60
C GLY A 109 -10.77 4.14 -3.82
N ASN A 110 -9.72 4.60 -4.50
CA ASN A 110 -8.54 5.23 -3.92
C ASN A 110 -8.06 6.41 -4.81
N MET A 111 -7.50 7.46 -4.21
CA MET A 111 -7.06 8.68 -4.93
C MET A 111 -6.02 8.42 -6.03
N TRP A 112 -5.18 7.40 -5.84
CA TRP A 112 -4.11 7.00 -6.74
C TRP A 112 -4.42 5.69 -7.49
N GLY A 113 -5.49 4.99 -7.11
CA GLY A 113 -5.83 3.68 -7.66
C GLY A 113 -4.86 2.57 -7.22
N GLN A 114 -4.16 2.74 -6.10
CA GLN A 114 -3.18 1.76 -5.60
C GLN A 114 -3.80 0.64 -4.76
N ASN A 115 -4.99 0.85 -4.22
CA ASN A 115 -5.73 -0.12 -3.41
C ASN A 115 -7.20 -0.10 -3.85
N TRP A 116 -7.74 -1.27 -4.23
CA TRP A 116 -9.08 -1.40 -4.80
C TRP A 116 -10.09 -2.03 -3.81
N LYS A 117 -9.72 -2.25 -2.54
CA LYS A 117 -10.65 -2.82 -1.52
C LYS A 117 -11.94 -2.02 -1.39
N ASN A 118 -11.86 -0.70 -1.52
CA ASN A 118 -13.01 0.20 -1.36
C ASN A 118 -14.10 0.07 -2.45
N ILE A 119 -13.88 -0.75 -3.49
CA ILE A 119 -14.90 -1.09 -4.50
C ILE A 119 -15.39 -2.54 -4.42
N LEU A 120 -15.05 -3.25 -3.33
CA LEU A 120 -15.41 -4.66 -3.13
C LEU A 120 -16.92 -4.90 -3.34
N ASP A 121 -17.77 -4.02 -2.80
CA ASP A 121 -19.23 -4.03 -2.95
C ASP A 121 -19.70 -4.13 -4.42
N LEU A 122 -18.98 -3.50 -5.35
CA LEU A 122 -19.33 -3.52 -6.78
C LEU A 122 -18.89 -4.82 -7.47
N VAL A 123 -17.84 -5.45 -6.94
CA VAL A 123 -17.12 -6.52 -7.62
C VAL A 123 -17.30 -7.89 -6.95
N LEU A 124 -18.02 -7.99 -5.83
CA LEU A 124 -18.30 -9.27 -5.16
C LEU A 124 -18.95 -10.30 -6.11
N PRO A 125 -18.32 -11.48 -6.29
CA PRO A 125 -18.88 -12.60 -7.02
C PRO A 125 -20.13 -13.18 -6.36
N TYR A 126 -20.09 -13.35 -5.03
CA TYR A 126 -21.17 -13.95 -4.25
C TYR A 126 -21.74 -12.95 -3.23
N PRO A 127 -22.78 -12.19 -3.57
CA PRO A 127 -23.39 -11.24 -2.64
C PRO A 127 -23.86 -11.93 -1.35
N GLY A 128 -23.62 -11.28 -0.20
CA GLY A 128 -24.03 -11.81 1.11
C GLY A 128 -23.08 -12.84 1.74
N LYS A 129 -22.02 -13.26 1.05
CA LYS A 129 -21.01 -14.22 1.54
C LYS A 129 -19.69 -13.56 1.90
N ARG A 130 -19.71 -12.48 2.69
CA ARG A 130 -18.48 -11.82 3.16
C ARG A 130 -18.00 -12.46 4.45
N ARG A 131 -16.68 -12.56 4.64
CA ARG A 131 -16.11 -12.85 5.96
C ARG A 131 -16.60 -11.82 6.98
N ALA A 132 -16.82 -12.28 8.21
CA ALA A 132 -17.29 -11.42 9.28
C ALA A 132 -16.26 -10.33 9.58
N ASP A 133 -16.72 -9.08 9.59
CA ASP A 133 -15.99 -7.96 10.18
C ASP A 133 -16.21 -8.01 11.69
N VAL A 134 -15.12 -8.18 12.45
CA VAL A 134 -15.15 -8.33 13.91
C VAL A 134 -15.28 -7.00 14.64
N THR A 135 -15.32 -5.86 13.94
CA THR A 135 -15.42 -4.52 14.54
C THR A 135 -16.61 -4.39 15.50
N SER A 136 -17.80 -4.82 15.07
CA SER A 136 -19.00 -4.75 15.91
C SER A 136 -18.91 -5.67 17.13
N GLU A 137 -18.23 -6.82 17.00
CA GLU A 137 -18.00 -7.75 18.10
C GLU A 137 -16.98 -7.19 19.10
N MET A 138 -15.90 -6.57 18.63
CA MET A 138 -14.93 -5.86 19.48
C MET A 138 -15.60 -4.76 20.30
N LEU A 139 -16.45 -3.95 19.67
CA LEU A 139 -17.23 -2.92 20.36
C LEU A 139 -18.19 -3.52 21.38
N ARG A 140 -18.88 -4.62 21.03
CA ARG A 140 -19.79 -5.33 21.95
C ARG A 140 -19.08 -5.87 23.19
N GLN A 141 -17.85 -6.36 23.02
CA GLN A 141 -17.02 -6.87 24.12
C GLN A 141 -16.32 -5.75 24.92
N GLY A 142 -16.47 -4.48 24.53
CA GLY A 142 -15.87 -3.35 25.23
C GLY A 142 -14.36 -3.22 25.00
N PHE A 143 -13.87 -3.58 23.81
CA PHE A 143 -12.46 -3.41 23.46
C PHE A 143 -12.03 -1.94 23.53
N THR A 144 -10.77 -1.74 23.90
CA THR A 144 -10.09 -0.44 23.88
C THR A 144 -8.85 -0.52 22.98
N PRO A 145 -8.32 0.62 22.50
CA PRO A 145 -7.01 0.66 21.83
C PRO A 145 -5.92 -0.12 22.57
N LEU A 146 -5.84 0.07 23.89
CA LEU A 146 -4.89 -0.63 24.75
C LEU A 146 -5.07 -2.16 24.66
N ARG A 147 -6.31 -2.65 24.73
CA ARG A 147 -6.59 -4.10 24.63
C ARG A 147 -6.18 -4.66 23.26
N MET A 148 -6.38 -3.91 22.18
CA MET A 148 -5.97 -4.35 20.83
C MET A 148 -4.45 -4.53 20.73
N ILE A 149 -3.68 -3.63 21.34
CA ILE A 149 -2.21 -3.71 21.34
C ILE A 149 -1.72 -4.83 22.26
N GLN A 150 -2.38 -5.06 23.40
CA GLN A 150 -2.10 -6.22 24.26
C GLN A 150 -2.35 -7.54 23.55
N ILE A 151 -3.43 -7.66 22.77
CA ILE A 151 -3.69 -8.85 21.94
C ILE A 151 -2.58 -9.05 20.91
N SER A 152 -2.06 -7.97 20.33
CA SER A 152 -0.91 -8.05 19.43
C SER A 152 0.36 -8.53 20.16
N GLU A 153 0.64 -8.08 21.38
CA GLU A 153 1.74 -8.59 22.20
C GLU A 153 1.55 -10.07 22.55
N GLU A 154 0.33 -10.49 22.92
CA GLU A 154 -0.04 -11.89 23.18
C GLU A 154 0.25 -12.77 21.95
N PHE A 155 0.01 -12.27 20.73
CA PHE A 155 0.36 -12.99 19.50
C PHE A 155 1.87 -13.24 19.41
N PHE A 156 2.72 -12.22 19.55
CA PHE A 156 4.17 -12.39 19.43
C PHE A 156 4.77 -13.21 20.57
N THR A 157 4.33 -12.99 21.80
CA THR A 157 4.78 -13.79 22.96
C THR A 157 4.33 -15.25 22.85
N SER A 158 3.19 -15.55 22.20
CA SER A 158 2.79 -16.93 21.90
C SER A 158 3.72 -17.65 20.92
N LEU A 159 4.47 -16.90 20.11
CA LEU A 159 5.52 -17.42 19.22
C LEU A 159 6.89 -17.53 19.93
N GLY A 160 6.97 -17.14 21.21
CA GLY A 160 8.21 -17.10 21.97
C GLY A 160 9.07 -15.86 21.72
N LEU A 161 8.51 -14.80 21.12
CA LEU A 161 9.19 -13.52 20.96
C LEU A 161 9.14 -12.66 22.23
N LYS A 162 9.82 -11.51 22.20
CA LYS A 162 10.00 -10.67 23.38
C LYS A 162 8.70 -9.89 23.68
N PRO A 163 8.29 -9.76 24.96
CA PRO A 163 7.22 -8.83 25.29
C PRO A 163 7.69 -7.39 25.05
N MET A 164 6.72 -6.47 24.91
CA MET A 164 7.01 -5.05 24.77
C MET A 164 7.63 -4.48 26.06
N PRO A 165 8.69 -3.66 25.98
CA PRO A 165 9.28 -3.03 27.15
C PRO A 165 8.29 -2.13 27.91
N VAL A 166 8.50 -1.94 29.21
CA VAL A 166 7.66 -1.03 30.03
C VAL A 166 7.60 0.38 29.45
N ASP A 167 8.71 0.88 28.91
CA ASP A 167 8.80 2.19 28.27
C ASP A 167 7.90 2.31 27.03
N PHE A 168 7.68 1.22 26.29
CA PHE A 168 6.78 1.20 25.13
C PHE A 168 5.37 1.59 25.54
N TRP A 169 4.84 1.00 26.61
CA TRP A 169 3.48 1.25 27.10
C TRP A 169 3.30 2.67 27.65
N HIS A 170 4.31 3.20 28.33
CA HIS A 170 4.22 4.53 28.94
C HIS A 170 4.41 5.68 27.94
N LYS A 171 5.16 5.45 26.85
CA LYS A 171 5.62 6.53 25.98
C LYS A 171 5.00 6.52 24.58
N SER A 172 4.38 5.42 24.17
CA SER A 172 3.73 5.32 22.86
C SER A 172 2.43 6.13 22.80
N LEU A 173 2.08 6.58 21.60
CA LEU A 173 0.78 7.20 21.34
C LEU A 173 -0.13 6.12 20.77
N LEU A 174 -0.98 5.57 21.63
CA LEU A 174 -1.84 4.43 21.34
C LEU A 174 -3.24 4.84 20.88
N GLU A 175 -3.64 6.07 21.18
CA GLU A 175 -4.93 6.66 20.83
C GLU A 175 -4.74 8.14 20.51
N ARG A 176 -5.72 8.72 19.82
CA ARG A 176 -5.66 10.13 19.43
C ARG A 176 -5.80 11.02 20.68
N PRO A 177 -4.83 11.90 20.97
CA PRO A 177 -4.94 12.85 22.06
C PRO A 177 -6.05 13.88 21.78
N THR A 178 -6.74 14.30 22.84
CA THR A 178 -7.81 15.32 22.78
C THR A 178 -7.28 16.75 22.95
N ASP A 179 -6.08 16.91 23.50
CA ASP A 179 -5.46 18.19 23.87
C ASP A 179 -4.54 18.78 22.79
N ARG A 180 -4.20 18.01 21.75
CA ARG A 180 -3.24 18.44 20.72
C ARG A 180 -3.46 17.80 19.35
N HIS A 181 -2.96 18.48 18.32
CA HIS A 181 -2.90 17.93 16.97
C HIS A 181 -1.71 16.99 16.80
N VAL A 182 -1.95 15.83 16.17
CA VAL A 182 -0.91 14.84 15.85
C VAL A 182 -1.12 14.27 14.45
N ALA A 183 -0.02 13.82 13.83
CA ALA A 183 -0.10 13.06 12.58
C ALA A 183 -0.56 11.63 12.88
N CYS A 184 -1.77 11.26 12.46
CA CYS A 184 -2.38 9.97 12.79
C CYS A 184 -1.94 8.78 11.93
N LYS A 185 -1.12 8.99 10.88
CA LYS A 185 -0.59 7.88 10.09
C LYS A 185 0.24 6.95 11.01
N ALA A 186 -0.12 5.68 11.10
CA ALA A 186 0.58 4.69 11.92
C ALA A 186 2.06 4.61 11.55
N SER A 187 2.90 4.31 12.56
CA SER A 187 4.35 4.22 12.43
C SER A 187 4.97 3.67 13.72
N ALA A 188 5.99 2.83 13.58
CA ALA A 188 6.85 2.33 14.65
C ALA A 188 8.21 3.05 14.68
N TRP A 189 8.74 3.28 15.87
CA TRP A 189 9.91 4.12 16.11
C TRP A 189 10.95 3.43 17.00
N ASP A 190 12.18 3.32 16.51
CA ASP A 190 13.38 3.00 17.30
C ASP A 190 14.13 4.30 17.64
N PHE A 191 14.28 4.62 18.93
CA PHE A 191 15.03 5.79 19.39
C PHE A 191 16.54 5.55 19.50
N CYS A 192 17.04 4.45 18.92
CA CYS A 192 18.44 4.12 18.70
C CYS A 192 19.27 3.91 19.99
N ASN A 193 18.64 3.89 21.16
CA ASN A 193 19.29 3.79 22.47
C ASN A 193 19.20 2.40 23.11
N ARG A 194 18.70 1.40 22.36
CA ARG A 194 18.46 0.00 22.78
C ARG A 194 17.37 -0.20 23.83
N ARG A 195 16.65 0.84 24.24
CA ARG A 195 15.68 0.78 25.34
C ARG A 195 14.31 1.33 24.97
N ASP A 196 14.27 2.40 24.19
CA ASP A 196 13.07 3.18 23.91
C ASP A 196 12.58 2.89 22.50
N TYR A 197 11.46 2.17 22.42
CA TYR A 197 10.77 1.80 21.19
C TYR A 197 9.30 2.18 21.36
N ARG A 198 8.68 2.75 20.33
CA ARG A 198 7.32 3.29 20.44
C ARG A 198 6.50 3.08 19.18
N ILE A 199 5.19 2.95 19.35
CA ILE A 199 4.25 3.17 18.24
C ILE A 199 3.58 4.54 18.34
N LYS A 200 3.16 5.06 17.19
CA LYS A 200 2.32 6.25 17.09
C LYS A 200 1.16 5.98 16.14
N GLN A 201 0.04 5.54 16.71
CA GLN A 201 -1.18 5.18 16.00
C GLN A 201 -2.38 5.84 16.68
N CYS A 202 -3.24 6.51 15.92
CA CYS A 202 -4.52 7.00 16.41
C CYS A 202 -5.54 5.86 16.35
N THR A 203 -5.36 4.85 17.20
CA THR A 203 -6.09 3.58 17.09
C THR A 203 -7.58 3.77 17.36
N GLU A 204 -8.40 3.31 16.43
CA GLU A 204 -9.85 3.15 16.59
C GLU A 204 -10.19 1.68 16.81
N VAL A 205 -11.28 1.41 17.52
CA VAL A 205 -11.72 0.02 17.79
C VAL A 205 -12.36 -0.54 16.52
N ALA A 206 -11.52 -1.03 15.61
CA ALA A 206 -11.90 -1.59 14.32
C ALA A 206 -10.97 -2.73 13.90
N MET A 207 -11.47 -3.64 13.06
CA MET A 207 -10.70 -4.77 12.53
C MET A 207 -9.48 -4.32 11.72
N ASP A 208 -9.62 -3.27 10.92
CA ASP A 208 -8.51 -2.71 10.11
C ASP A 208 -7.39 -2.15 11.00
N ASP A 209 -7.76 -1.49 12.10
CA ASP A 209 -6.80 -0.97 13.07
C ASP A 209 -6.17 -2.09 13.90
N LEU A 210 -6.89 -3.18 14.17
CA LEU A 210 -6.30 -4.38 14.79
C LEU A 210 -5.20 -4.98 13.90
N GLN A 211 -5.44 -5.05 12.58
CA GLN A 211 -4.43 -5.51 11.61
C GLN A 211 -3.24 -4.57 11.54
N THR A 212 -3.51 -3.26 11.52
CA THR A 212 -2.48 -2.21 11.51
C THR A 212 -1.61 -2.29 12.76
N THR A 213 -2.21 -2.49 13.94
CA THR A 213 -1.48 -2.67 15.19
C THR A 213 -0.50 -3.85 15.12
N HIS A 214 -0.91 -4.99 14.56
CA HIS A 214 -0.01 -6.13 14.37
C HIS A 214 1.13 -5.83 13.39
N HIS A 215 0.84 -5.10 12.32
CA HIS A 215 1.86 -4.64 11.37
C HIS A 215 2.91 -3.77 12.09
N GLU A 216 2.47 -2.73 12.82
CA GLU A 216 3.39 -1.81 13.51
C GLU A 216 4.15 -2.47 14.66
N MET A 217 3.50 -3.37 15.41
CA MET A 217 4.15 -4.15 16.46
C MET A 217 5.22 -5.10 15.90
N THR A 218 5.06 -5.60 14.67
CA THR A 218 6.10 -6.40 14.01
C THR A 218 7.39 -5.60 13.80
N HIS A 219 7.28 -4.31 13.47
CA HIS A 219 8.46 -3.44 13.38
C HIS A 219 9.15 -3.30 14.74
N ILE A 220 8.38 -3.15 15.83
CA ILE A 220 8.94 -3.10 17.19
C ILE A 220 9.66 -4.40 17.54
N GLU A 221 9.10 -5.57 17.23
CA GLU A 221 9.78 -6.85 17.40
C GLU A 221 11.10 -6.90 16.63
N TYR A 222 11.08 -6.47 15.37
CA TYR A 222 12.30 -6.37 14.57
C TYR A 222 13.36 -5.52 15.28
N TYR A 223 12.95 -4.37 15.84
CA TYR A 223 13.83 -3.47 16.59
C TYR A 223 14.43 -4.12 17.84
N LEU A 224 13.59 -4.81 18.62
CA LEU A 224 14.00 -5.52 19.83
C LEU A 224 14.98 -6.66 19.53
N HIS A 225 14.88 -7.29 18.36
CA HIS A 225 15.69 -8.44 17.99
C HIS A 225 17.08 -8.06 17.44
N TYR A 226 17.23 -6.93 16.76
CA TYR A 226 18.55 -6.46 16.31
C TYR A 226 19.23 -5.45 17.25
N ALA A 227 18.62 -5.12 18.39
CA ALA A 227 19.04 -4.03 19.28
C ALA A 227 20.52 -4.10 19.71
N ASP A 228 21.05 -5.31 19.85
CA ASP A 228 22.42 -5.55 20.30
C ASP A 228 23.46 -5.43 19.17
N LEU A 229 23.03 -5.37 17.91
CA LEU A 229 23.92 -5.13 16.78
C LEU A 229 24.60 -3.76 16.89
N PRO A 230 25.78 -3.58 16.25
CA PRO A 230 26.36 -2.27 16.03
C PRO A 230 25.35 -1.34 15.35
N TYR A 231 25.38 -0.05 15.69
CA TYR A 231 24.36 0.91 15.25
C TYR A 231 24.10 0.89 13.74
N VAL A 232 25.16 0.80 12.94
CA VAL A 232 25.09 0.75 11.47
C VAL A 232 24.42 -0.51 10.88
N PHE A 233 24.20 -1.54 11.68
CA PHE A 233 23.54 -2.79 11.28
C PHE A 233 22.15 -2.97 11.89
N ARG A 234 21.57 -1.92 12.50
CA ARG A 234 20.21 -1.94 13.04
C ARG A 234 19.19 -1.50 12.00
N ASP A 235 19.03 -2.34 10.99
CA ASP A 235 18.03 -2.17 9.94
C ASP A 235 17.62 -3.56 9.45
N GLY A 236 16.61 -3.63 8.59
CA GLY A 236 16.27 -4.84 7.85
C GLY A 236 17.44 -5.30 6.98
N ALA A 237 17.43 -6.59 6.61
CA ALA A 237 18.43 -7.13 5.70
C ALA A 237 18.50 -6.35 4.36
N ASN A 238 17.35 -5.81 3.94
CA ASN A 238 17.21 -4.73 2.97
C ASN A 238 15.91 -3.97 3.28
N PRO A 239 15.61 -2.83 2.60
CA PRO A 239 14.43 -2.02 2.90
C PRO A 239 13.08 -2.74 2.81
N ALA A 240 12.98 -3.87 2.10
CA ALA A 240 11.73 -4.62 1.95
C ALA A 240 11.43 -5.58 3.11
N PHE A 241 12.43 -6.00 3.89
CA PHE A 241 12.24 -7.03 4.93
C PHE A 241 11.33 -6.56 6.06
N HIS A 242 11.47 -5.31 6.51
CA HIS A 242 10.61 -4.74 7.56
C HIS A 242 9.13 -4.86 7.20
N GLU A 243 8.76 -4.36 6.02
CA GLU A 243 7.38 -4.37 5.54
C GLU A 243 6.88 -5.77 5.22
N ALA A 244 7.72 -6.64 4.64
CA ALA A 244 7.34 -7.99 4.25
C ALA A 244 7.01 -8.88 5.46
N VAL A 245 7.80 -8.79 6.54
CA VAL A 245 7.55 -9.55 7.77
C VAL A 245 6.29 -9.02 8.46
N ALA A 246 6.11 -7.70 8.52
CA ALA A 246 4.91 -7.08 9.08
C ALA A 246 3.63 -7.50 8.34
N ASP A 247 3.64 -7.47 7.00
CA ASP A 247 2.51 -7.93 6.19
C ASP A 247 2.27 -9.44 6.31
N ALA A 248 3.31 -10.26 6.47
CA ALA A 248 3.17 -11.69 6.67
C ALA A 248 2.47 -12.03 8.01
N VAL A 249 2.76 -11.27 9.08
CA VAL A 249 2.04 -11.37 10.35
C VAL A 249 0.58 -11.00 10.16
N SER A 250 0.29 -9.88 9.47
CA SER A 250 -1.08 -9.46 9.16
C SER A 250 -1.88 -10.55 8.42
N LEU A 251 -1.27 -11.32 7.51
CA LEU A 251 -1.93 -12.45 6.84
C LEU A 251 -2.33 -13.57 7.80
N SER A 252 -1.59 -13.77 8.89
CA SER A 252 -1.90 -14.82 9.88
C SER A 252 -3.05 -14.40 10.79
N VAL A 253 -3.03 -13.15 11.26
CA VAL A 253 -4.01 -12.64 12.22
C VAL A 253 -5.36 -12.32 11.59
N THR A 254 -5.41 -12.12 10.27
CA THR A 254 -6.66 -11.90 9.51
C THR A 254 -7.47 -13.17 9.25
N THR A 255 -6.96 -14.35 9.62
CA THR A 255 -7.65 -15.61 9.36
C THR A 255 -8.86 -15.80 10.29
N PRO A 256 -9.98 -16.37 9.80
CA PRO A 256 -11.13 -16.72 10.65
C PRO A 256 -10.75 -17.62 11.83
N LYS A 257 -9.79 -18.53 11.63
CA LYS A 257 -9.26 -19.41 12.68
C LYS A 257 -8.58 -18.62 13.80
N HIS A 258 -7.78 -17.61 13.46
CA HIS A 258 -7.17 -16.74 14.45
C HIS A 258 -8.23 -15.91 15.18
N MET A 259 -9.15 -15.28 14.44
CA MET A 259 -10.25 -14.49 15.01
C MET A 259 -11.13 -15.30 15.99
N HIS A 260 -11.36 -16.58 15.69
CA HIS A 260 -12.05 -17.49 16.60
C HIS A 260 -11.24 -17.77 17.87
N ARG A 261 -9.93 -18.02 17.72
CA ARG A 261 -9.03 -18.28 18.87
C ARG A 261 -8.97 -17.10 19.85
N ILE A 262 -9.02 -15.86 19.35
CA ILE A 262 -9.03 -14.65 20.20
C ILE A 262 -10.44 -14.25 20.65
N GLY A 263 -11.45 -15.09 20.42
CA GLY A 263 -12.82 -14.87 20.90
C GLY A 263 -13.63 -13.82 20.13
N LEU A 264 -13.16 -13.38 18.95
CA LEU A 264 -13.84 -12.38 18.13
C LEU A 264 -14.76 -12.97 17.05
N LEU A 265 -14.72 -14.29 16.86
CA LEU A 265 -15.57 -14.99 15.90
C LEU A 265 -16.09 -16.29 16.50
N ASN A 266 -17.41 -16.47 16.59
CA ASN A 266 -17.97 -17.70 17.20
C ASN A 266 -18.01 -18.88 16.23
N ASN A 267 -18.44 -18.66 14.99
CA ASN A 267 -18.54 -19.70 13.97
C ASN A 267 -17.54 -19.44 12.85
N ILE A 268 -16.76 -20.46 12.50
CA ILE A 268 -15.88 -20.42 11.33
C ILE A 268 -16.69 -20.87 10.12
N THR A 269 -17.11 -19.92 9.29
CA THR A 269 -17.64 -20.21 7.95
C THR A 269 -16.47 -20.31 6.97
N ASP A 270 -16.25 -21.51 6.42
CA ASP A 270 -15.20 -21.82 5.45
C ASP A 270 -15.82 -22.48 4.20
N ASP A 271 -16.79 -21.77 3.60
CA ASP A 271 -17.44 -22.21 2.36
C ASP A 271 -16.80 -21.56 1.14
N TYR A 272 -16.86 -22.27 0.00
CA TYR A 272 -16.24 -21.87 -1.26
C TYR A 272 -16.58 -20.42 -1.66
N GLU A 273 -17.83 -19.99 -1.48
CA GLU A 273 -18.26 -18.64 -1.85
C GLU A 273 -17.61 -17.55 -0.99
N THR A 274 -17.52 -17.80 0.32
CA THR A 274 -16.86 -16.90 1.29
C THR A 274 -15.36 -16.82 1.02
N ASP A 275 -14.72 -17.94 0.67
CA ASP A 275 -13.30 -17.97 0.34
C ASP A 275 -12.98 -17.25 -0.97
N ILE A 276 -13.79 -17.43 -2.01
CA ILE A 276 -13.60 -16.69 -3.27
C ILE A 276 -13.76 -15.19 -3.04
N ASN A 277 -14.73 -14.77 -2.23
CA ASN A 277 -14.89 -13.35 -1.87
C ASN A 277 -13.68 -12.81 -1.10
N PHE A 278 -13.15 -13.57 -0.14
CA PHE A 278 -11.94 -13.20 0.60
C PHE A 278 -10.71 -13.10 -0.31
N LEU A 279 -10.48 -14.10 -1.17
CA LEU A 279 -9.36 -14.09 -2.11
C LEU A 279 -9.46 -12.92 -3.09
N LEU A 280 -10.66 -12.55 -3.52
CA LEU A 280 -10.87 -11.35 -4.32
C LEU A 280 -10.54 -10.08 -3.53
N GLU A 281 -11.02 -9.95 -2.29
CA GLU A 281 -10.70 -8.81 -1.42
C GLU A 281 -9.18 -8.67 -1.22
N MET A 282 -8.48 -9.78 -1.00
CA MET A 282 -7.02 -9.82 -0.94
C MET A 282 -6.35 -9.45 -2.26
N ALA A 283 -6.89 -9.90 -3.39
CA ALA A 283 -6.36 -9.57 -4.72
C ALA A 283 -6.54 -8.08 -5.06
N LEU A 284 -7.65 -7.47 -4.68
CA LEU A 284 -7.91 -6.03 -4.82
C LEU A 284 -6.96 -5.16 -3.99
N ASP A 285 -6.39 -5.72 -2.92
CA ASP A 285 -5.39 -5.07 -2.08
C ASP A 285 -3.97 -5.33 -2.61
N LYS A 286 -3.56 -6.61 -2.63
CA LYS A 286 -2.17 -7.01 -2.85
C LYS A 286 -1.83 -7.10 -4.33
N VAL A 287 -2.65 -7.76 -5.16
CA VAL A 287 -2.37 -7.95 -6.60
C VAL A 287 -2.56 -6.65 -7.38
N ALA A 288 -3.58 -5.84 -7.03
CA ALA A 288 -3.80 -4.54 -7.66
C ALA A 288 -2.70 -3.52 -7.35
N TYR A 289 -2.05 -3.63 -6.19
CA TYR A 289 -0.96 -2.75 -5.78
C TYR A 289 0.35 -2.99 -6.56
N LEU A 290 0.65 -4.24 -6.91
CA LEU A 290 1.90 -4.61 -7.60
C LEU A 290 2.24 -3.75 -8.83
N PRO A 291 1.37 -3.57 -9.84
CA PRO A 291 1.69 -2.70 -10.98
C PRO A 291 1.89 -1.24 -10.59
N PHE A 292 1.16 -0.77 -9.59
CA PHE A 292 1.30 0.60 -9.10
C PHE A 292 2.69 0.80 -8.50
N ALA A 293 3.10 -0.07 -7.56
CA ALA A 293 4.41 -0.03 -6.93
C ALA A 293 5.54 -0.16 -7.97
N PHE A 294 5.43 -1.16 -8.86
CA PHE A 294 6.41 -1.39 -9.92
C PHE A 294 6.61 -0.15 -10.81
N ILE A 295 5.53 0.49 -11.27
CA ILE A 295 5.66 1.63 -12.17
C ILE A 295 6.13 2.89 -11.44
N VAL A 296 5.70 3.13 -10.20
CA VAL A 296 6.16 4.29 -9.41
C VAL A 296 7.68 4.25 -9.28
N ASP A 297 8.24 3.11 -8.89
CA ASP A 297 9.69 2.98 -8.73
C ASP A 297 10.43 2.96 -10.07
N GLN A 298 9.87 2.35 -11.12
CA GLN A 298 10.48 2.42 -12.46
C GLN A 298 10.57 3.87 -12.96
N VAL A 299 9.52 4.67 -12.78
CA VAL A 299 9.51 6.08 -13.18
C VAL A 299 10.43 6.92 -12.28
N LYS A 300 10.41 6.69 -10.97
CA LYS A 300 11.31 7.38 -10.04
C LYS A 300 12.78 7.13 -10.40
N PHE A 301 13.18 5.87 -10.43
CA PHE A 301 14.58 5.47 -10.62
C PHE A 301 15.10 5.82 -12.01
N PHE A 302 14.44 5.33 -13.06
CA PHE A 302 15.02 5.35 -14.40
C PHE A 302 14.62 6.59 -15.19
N ASP A 303 13.42 7.15 -14.96
CA ASP A 303 13.01 8.33 -15.72
C ASP A 303 13.41 9.63 -15.00
N ILE A 304 13.13 9.73 -13.71
CA ILE A 304 13.29 10.99 -12.98
C ILE A 304 14.71 11.17 -12.49
N LEU A 305 15.27 10.20 -11.76
CA LEU A 305 16.58 10.31 -11.14
C LEU A 305 17.71 10.11 -12.15
N GLU A 306 17.68 9.02 -12.93
CA GLU A 306 18.74 8.73 -13.92
C GLU A 306 18.71 9.68 -15.14
N ASN A 307 17.54 9.86 -15.76
CA ASN A 307 17.42 10.62 -17.01
C ASN A 307 17.13 12.13 -16.82
N GLU A 308 17.08 12.62 -15.57
CA GLU A 308 16.76 14.01 -15.20
C GLU A 308 15.53 14.57 -15.95
N PHE A 309 14.54 13.72 -16.24
CA PHE A 309 13.47 13.97 -17.22
C PHE A 309 12.60 15.21 -16.91
N LEU A 310 12.62 15.68 -15.66
CA LEU A 310 11.91 16.88 -15.23
C LEU A 310 12.54 18.18 -15.73
N LYS A 311 13.81 18.16 -16.17
CA LYS A 311 14.50 19.35 -16.68
C LYS A 311 14.09 19.74 -18.11
N SER A 312 13.58 18.80 -18.91
CA SER A 312 13.41 19.00 -20.36
C SER A 312 11.96 19.11 -20.85
N ASP A 313 10.94 18.78 -20.04
CA ASP A 313 9.59 18.58 -20.60
C ASP A 313 8.43 19.17 -19.78
N GLN A 314 7.73 20.14 -20.39
CA GLN A 314 6.50 20.73 -19.85
C GLN A 314 5.33 19.74 -19.78
N ASN A 315 5.37 18.62 -20.53
CA ASN A 315 4.29 17.63 -20.64
C ASN A 315 4.39 16.42 -19.67
N TRP A 316 5.10 16.54 -18.55
CA TRP A 316 5.35 15.43 -17.63
C TRP A 316 4.10 14.67 -17.19
N LEU A 317 2.98 15.34 -16.84
CA LEU A 317 1.72 14.68 -16.45
C LEU A 317 1.13 13.82 -17.57
N ARG A 318 1.23 14.33 -18.81
CA ARG A 318 0.70 13.67 -19.99
C ARG A 318 1.58 12.51 -20.42
N LYS A 319 2.90 12.63 -20.26
CA LYS A 319 3.85 11.55 -20.52
C LYS A 319 3.90 10.53 -19.40
N SER A 320 3.80 10.88 -18.13
CA SER A 320 3.73 9.92 -17.02
C SER A 320 2.44 9.11 -17.07
N GLY A 321 1.29 9.72 -17.39
CA GLY A 321 0.05 8.99 -17.64
C GLY A 321 0.14 8.10 -18.88
N LYS A 322 0.68 8.61 -20.00
CA LYS A 322 0.91 7.81 -21.22
C LYS A 322 1.96 6.72 -21.05
N LYS A 323 2.99 6.92 -20.23
CA LYS A 323 4.10 5.99 -19.98
C LYS A 323 3.77 5.02 -18.86
N GLN A 324 2.94 5.37 -17.87
CA GLN A 324 2.24 4.40 -17.03
C GLN A 324 1.39 3.48 -17.91
N PHE A 325 0.64 4.05 -18.86
CA PHE A 325 -0.14 3.28 -19.84
C PHE A 325 0.72 2.48 -20.84
N GLU A 326 1.80 3.05 -21.37
CA GLU A 326 2.67 2.43 -22.36
C GLU A 326 3.63 1.44 -21.73
N LEU A 327 4.14 1.64 -20.51
CA LEU A 327 4.85 0.62 -19.74
C LEU A 327 3.86 -0.49 -19.36
N ALA A 328 2.63 -0.14 -18.98
CA ALA A 328 1.54 -1.11 -18.80
C ALA A 328 1.05 -1.76 -20.12
N ARG A 329 1.56 -1.35 -21.29
CA ARG A 329 1.19 -1.91 -22.59
C ARG A 329 2.35 -2.68 -23.23
N ILE A 330 3.55 -2.09 -23.24
CA ILE A 330 4.80 -2.56 -23.84
C ILE A 330 5.47 -3.61 -22.93
N ARG A 331 5.64 -3.33 -21.63
CA ARG A 331 6.28 -4.27 -20.68
C ARG A 331 5.29 -5.26 -20.07
N LEU A 332 3.99 -4.95 -20.16
CA LEU A 332 2.89 -5.77 -19.68
C LEU A 332 2.25 -6.64 -20.77
N GLY A 333 2.87 -6.78 -21.95
CA GLY A 333 2.51 -7.78 -22.97
C GLY A 333 1.20 -7.53 -23.73
N TRP A 334 0.70 -6.30 -23.80
CA TRP A 334 -0.49 -5.97 -24.60
C TRP A 334 -0.08 -5.82 -26.07
N LYS A 335 -0.11 -6.92 -26.83
CA LYS A 335 0.12 -6.87 -28.28
C LYS A 335 -1.04 -6.16 -29.01
N ASN A 336 -0.66 -5.20 -29.86
CA ASN A 336 -1.33 -4.67 -31.07
C ASN A 336 -2.78 -4.13 -30.97
N ASN A 337 -2.92 -2.79 -30.95
CA ASN A 337 -3.78 -2.05 -31.90
C ASN A 337 -3.57 -0.52 -31.85
N PRO A 338 -3.66 0.20 -32.99
CA PRO A 338 -3.11 1.54 -33.17
C PRO A 338 -3.98 2.67 -32.60
N VAL A 339 -3.28 3.72 -32.12
CA VAL A 339 -3.63 5.15 -32.11
C VAL A 339 -5.02 5.56 -31.60
N ALA A 340 -5.05 6.25 -30.45
CA ALA A 340 -5.92 7.40 -30.25
C ALA A 340 -5.22 8.44 -29.36
N CYS A 341 -4.75 9.51 -29.99
CA CYS A 341 -4.17 10.67 -29.34
C CYS A 341 -5.29 11.44 -28.61
N VAL A 342 -5.27 11.51 -27.29
CA VAL A 342 -6.04 12.53 -26.57
C VAL A 342 -5.22 13.82 -26.57
N ARG A 343 -5.62 14.76 -27.44
CA ARG A 343 -5.34 16.19 -27.29
C ARG A 343 -6.28 16.73 -26.23
N ALA A 344 -5.75 17.36 -25.19
CA ALA A 344 -6.49 18.29 -24.34
C ALA A 344 -5.80 19.65 -24.48
N ARG A 345 -6.61 20.68 -24.74
CA ARG A 345 -6.22 22.08 -24.53
C ARG A 345 -6.09 22.35 -23.05
#